data_AF-A0A060C824-F1
#
_entry.id   AF-A0A060C824-F1
#
_cell.length_a   1.000
_cell.length_b   1.000
_cell.length_c   1.000
_cell.angle_alpha   90.00
_cell.angle_beta   90.00
_cell.angle_gamma   90.00
#
_symmetry.space_group_name_H-M   'P 1'
#
loop_
_entity.id
_entity.type
_entity.pdbx_description
1 polymer ?
#
loop_
_entity_poly.entity_id
_entity_poly.type
_entity_poly.pdbx_seq_one_letter_code
_entity_poly.pdbx_strand_id
1 'polypeptide(L)'
;MDDYIDVGREDNSGSPEQVFQGFVQSLEELSTIALRHGKLAAMTEVGTPNALAGVERHPWTGFLDRGADANDLTRRVLWYLTWTNSWHDEPNIYGTPLSGDSTGPDFRDMREKGFIHFLDRMPRIQ
;
A
#
# COMPACT_ATOMS: atom_id res chain seq x y z
N MET A 1 -9.90 -3.15 7.91
CA MET A 1 -9.40 -1.98 7.16
C MET A 1 -8.87 -2.61 5.93
N ASP A 2 -9.63 -2.38 4.87
CA ASP A 2 -9.56 -3.22 3.69
C ASP A 2 -8.85 -2.42 2.57
N ASP A 3 -8.73 -1.10 2.70
CA ASP A 3 -7.90 -0.27 1.83
C ASP A 3 -7.48 1.03 2.54
N TYR A 4 -6.40 1.70 2.13
CA TYR A 4 -6.13 3.09 2.52
C TYR A 4 -7.13 4.10 1.92
N ILE A 5 -8.06 3.69 1.04
CA ILE A 5 -9.30 4.45 0.79
C ILE A 5 -10.08 4.69 2.07
N ASP A 6 -10.11 3.75 3.01
CA ASP A 6 -10.75 3.99 4.32
C ASP A 6 -10.06 5.13 5.06
N VAL A 7 -8.76 5.33 4.80
CA VAL A 7 -7.93 6.41 5.36
C VAL A 7 -8.00 7.69 4.48
N GLY A 8 -8.67 7.68 3.32
CA GLY A 8 -8.70 8.79 2.35
C GLY A 8 -10.04 9.04 1.64
N ARG A 9 -11.17 8.52 2.15
CA ARG A 9 -12.53 8.79 1.63
C ARG A 9 -12.85 10.30 1.68
N GLU A 10 -13.86 10.73 0.94
CA GLU A 10 -14.35 12.13 0.95
C GLU A 10 -14.80 12.61 2.35
N ASP A 11 -15.15 11.71 3.27
CA ASP A 11 -15.43 12.02 4.67
C ASP A 11 -14.16 12.04 5.56
N ASN A 12 -13.02 11.62 5.02
CA ASN A 12 -11.71 11.73 5.64
C ASN A 12 -11.09 13.10 5.35
N SER A 13 -11.46 14.06 6.19
CA SER A 13 -11.01 15.47 6.12
C SER A 13 -9.54 15.71 6.54
N GLY A 14 -8.76 14.64 6.73
CA GLY A 14 -7.34 14.73 7.10
C GLY A 14 -6.46 15.26 5.97
N SER A 15 -5.42 16.00 6.34
CA SER A 15 -4.33 16.33 5.40
C SER A 15 -3.62 15.06 4.92
N PRO A 16 -2.95 15.08 3.76
CA PRO A 16 -2.26 13.90 3.22
C PRO A 16 -1.26 13.26 4.21
N GLU A 17 -0.58 14.05 5.02
CA GLU A 17 0.32 13.53 6.06
C GLU A 17 -0.46 12.90 7.22
N GLN A 18 -1.61 13.44 7.61
CA GLN A 18 -2.47 12.80 8.64
C GLN A 18 -3.01 11.45 8.15
N VAL A 19 -3.38 11.37 6.88
CA VAL A 19 -3.77 10.11 6.21
C VAL A 19 -2.61 9.12 6.24
N PHE A 20 -1.41 9.55 5.87
CA PHE A 20 -0.20 8.71 5.94
C PHE A 20 0.10 8.22 7.37
N GLN A 21 0.01 9.10 8.38
CA GLN A 21 0.25 8.71 9.76
C GLN A 21 -0.81 7.73 10.28
N GLY A 22 -2.08 7.88 9.89
CA GLY A 22 -3.13 6.92 10.19
C GLY A 22 -2.88 5.54 9.57
N PHE A 23 -2.34 5.51 8.35
CA PHE A 23 -1.91 4.27 7.70
C PHE A 23 -0.77 3.59 8.48
N VAL A 24 0.29 4.32 8.84
CA VAL A 24 1.40 3.80 9.65
C VAL A 24 0.90 3.23 10.98
N GLN A 25 0.07 3.99 11.71
CA GLN A 25 -0.51 3.56 12.98
C GLN A 25 -1.29 2.24 12.82
N SER A 26 -2.06 2.10 11.75
CA SER A 26 -2.84 0.90 11.52
C SER A 26 -1.96 -0.34 11.26
N LEU A 27 -0.83 -0.18 10.55
CA LEU A 27 0.15 -1.26 10.36
C LEU A 27 0.84 -1.64 11.68
N GLU A 28 1.14 -0.66 12.54
CA GLU A 28 1.70 -0.89 13.87
C GLU A 28 0.75 -1.69 14.77
N GLU A 29 -0.52 -1.31 14.79
CA GLU A 29 -1.57 -1.99 15.57
C GLU A 29 -1.77 -3.42 15.07
N LEU A 30 -1.88 -3.61 13.75
CA LEU A 30 -1.99 -4.93 13.13
C LEU A 30 -0.80 -5.83 13.50
N SER A 31 0.41 -5.31 13.37
CA SER A 31 1.64 -6.05 13.69
C SER A 31 1.76 -6.34 15.18
N THR A 32 1.34 -5.42 16.04
CA THR A 32 1.29 -5.62 17.49
C THR A 32 0.32 -6.74 17.87
N ILE A 33 -0.87 -6.78 17.28
CA ILE A 33 -1.85 -7.85 17.49
C ILE A 33 -1.27 -9.18 17.02
N ALA A 34 -0.71 -9.23 15.81
CA ALA A 34 -0.10 -10.44 15.27
C ALA A 34 1.00 -10.99 16.18
N LEU A 35 1.91 -10.12 16.65
CA LEU A 35 2.97 -10.47 17.60
C LEU A 35 2.43 -11.06 18.90
N ARG A 36 1.43 -10.40 19.52
CA ARG A 36 0.83 -10.86 20.78
C ARG A 36 0.21 -12.25 20.66
N HIS A 37 -0.27 -12.61 19.47
CA HIS A 37 -0.91 -13.90 19.21
C HIS A 37 -0.01 -14.93 18.52
N GLY A 38 1.28 -14.64 18.33
CA GLY A 38 2.20 -15.51 17.61
C GLY A 38 1.77 -15.76 16.16
N LYS A 39 1.22 -14.74 15.51
CA LYS A 39 0.74 -14.75 14.12
C LYS A 39 1.59 -13.81 13.26
N LEU A 40 1.35 -13.87 11.95
CA LEU A 40 1.94 -12.97 10.97
C LEU A 40 0.89 -11.95 10.54
N ALA A 41 1.32 -10.70 10.38
CA ALA A 41 0.48 -9.63 9.85
C ALA A 41 0.53 -9.66 8.32
N ALA A 42 -0.58 -9.32 7.69
CA ALA A 42 -0.68 -9.14 6.25
C ALA A 42 -1.68 -8.02 5.96
N MET A 43 -1.37 -7.20 4.95
CA MET A 43 -2.30 -6.22 4.42
C MET A 43 -3.03 -6.87 3.25
N THR A 44 -4.20 -7.41 3.53
CA THR A 44 -4.87 -8.34 2.61
C THR A 44 -5.46 -7.65 1.39
N GLU A 45 -5.70 -6.35 1.48
CA GLU A 45 -6.19 -5.49 0.41
C GLU A 45 -5.55 -4.09 0.56
N VAL A 46 -5.16 -3.49 -0.56
CA VAL A 46 -4.56 -2.16 -0.65
C VAL A 46 -4.86 -1.54 -2.02
N GLY A 47 -5.09 -0.24 -2.12
CA GLY A 47 -5.50 0.38 -3.39
C GLY A 47 -5.64 1.91 -3.32
N THR A 48 -5.07 2.61 -4.29
CA THR A 48 -5.40 4.03 -4.50
C THR A 48 -6.33 4.01 -5.67
N PRO A 49 -7.54 4.56 -5.55
CA PRO A 49 -8.19 5.22 -6.65
C PRO A 49 -7.13 6.10 -7.28
N ASN A 50 -6.64 5.73 -8.45
CA ASN A 50 -5.67 6.55 -9.19
C ASN A 50 -6.20 8.00 -9.35
N ALA A 51 -7.52 8.21 -9.21
CA ALA A 51 -8.22 9.48 -9.14
C ALA A 51 -8.24 10.21 -7.77
N LEU A 52 -8.01 9.54 -6.64
CA LEU A 52 -7.96 10.13 -5.28
C LEU A 52 -6.52 10.25 -4.72
N ALA A 53 -5.51 10.06 -5.57
CA ALA A 53 -4.09 10.13 -5.19
C ALA A 53 -3.64 11.56 -4.83
N GLY A 54 -4.00 12.04 -3.64
CA GLY A 54 -3.28 13.10 -2.93
C GLY A 54 -2.43 12.45 -1.84
N VAL A 55 -1.16 12.11 -2.09
CA VAL A 55 -0.04 13.08 -2.08
C VAL A 55 0.70 13.17 -3.44
N GLU A 56 -0.07 13.31 -4.51
CA GLU A 56 0.25 13.75 -5.88
C GLU A 56 1.47 13.15 -6.61
N ARG A 57 1.27 11.93 -7.13
CA ARG A 57 2.06 11.17 -8.12
C ARG A 57 2.90 10.01 -7.59
N HIS A 58 3.03 9.89 -6.26
CA HIS A 58 3.85 8.84 -5.66
C HIS A 58 3.10 7.90 -4.69
N PRO A 59 1.96 7.31 -5.09
CA PRO A 59 1.19 6.43 -4.19
C PRO A 59 1.94 5.14 -3.81
N TRP A 60 2.87 4.69 -4.66
CA TRP A 60 3.63 3.48 -4.44
C TRP A 60 4.85 3.75 -3.57
N THR A 61 5.73 4.68 -3.99
CA THR A 61 6.96 4.96 -3.23
C THR A 61 6.71 5.87 -2.02
N GLY A 62 5.93 6.94 -2.20
CA GLY A 62 5.73 8.00 -1.20
C GLY A 62 4.71 7.66 -0.13
N PHE A 63 3.85 6.67 -0.38
CA PHE A 63 2.81 6.24 0.55
C PHE A 63 2.97 4.78 0.96
N LEU A 64 2.74 3.82 0.05
CA LEU A 64 2.73 2.40 0.40
C LEU A 64 4.11 1.90 0.90
N ASP A 65 5.17 2.09 0.11
CA ASP A 65 6.52 1.63 0.45
C ASP A 65 7.09 2.39 1.66
N ARG A 66 6.92 3.73 1.69
CA ARG A 66 7.30 4.56 2.85
C ARG A 66 6.61 4.10 4.14
N GLY A 67 5.34 3.73 4.08
CA GLY A 67 4.60 3.25 5.25
C GLY A 67 5.05 1.85 5.67
N ALA A 68 5.28 0.96 4.71
CA ALA A 68 5.81 -0.39 4.97
C ALA A 68 7.20 -0.34 5.64
N ASP A 69 8.04 0.62 5.26
CA ASP A 69 9.40 0.79 5.79
C ASP A 69 9.50 1.74 7.01
N ALA A 70 8.37 2.30 7.48
CA ALA A 70 8.37 3.38 8.46
C ALA A 70 9.06 3.03 9.79
N ASN A 71 8.90 1.80 10.31
CA ASN A 71 9.54 1.33 11.54
C ASN A 71 9.53 -0.21 11.69
N ASP A 72 10.08 -0.70 12.80
CA ASP A 72 10.23 -2.13 13.08
C ASP A 72 8.90 -2.89 13.23
N LEU A 73 7.78 -2.20 13.54
CA LEU A 73 6.46 -2.83 13.57
C LEU A 73 5.88 -2.90 12.16
N THR A 74 5.92 -1.82 11.38
CA THR A 74 5.36 -1.82 10.02
C THR A 74 6.07 -2.80 9.08
N ARG A 75 7.39 -2.97 9.24
CA ARG A 75 8.22 -3.94 8.50
C ARG A 75 7.86 -5.41 8.75
N ARG A 76 6.97 -5.72 9.71
CA ARG A 76 6.53 -7.09 10.02
C ARG A 76 5.34 -7.56 9.19
N VAL A 77 4.73 -6.67 8.42
CA VAL A 77 3.66 -7.02 7.49
C VAL A 77 4.27 -7.83 6.34
N LEU A 78 3.81 -9.07 6.19
CA LEU A 78 4.43 -10.05 5.31
C LEU A 78 4.19 -9.77 3.82
N TRP A 79 2.98 -9.31 3.50
CA TRP A 79 2.57 -9.04 2.12
C TRP A 79 1.48 -7.98 2.06
N TYR A 80 1.40 -7.35 0.89
CA TYR A 80 0.42 -6.35 0.49
C TYR A 80 -0.19 -6.80 -0.84
N LEU A 81 -1.50 -6.84 -0.96
CA LEU A 81 -2.19 -7.26 -2.17
C LEU A 81 -3.11 -6.18 -2.68
N THR A 82 -2.88 -5.74 -3.92
CA THR A 82 -3.78 -4.79 -4.56
C THR A 82 -5.07 -5.46 -5.03
N TRP A 83 -6.14 -4.68 -5.18
CA TRP A 83 -7.34 -5.19 -5.84
C TRP A 83 -7.10 -5.47 -7.33
N THR A 84 -8.09 -6.09 -7.98
CA THR A 84 -7.99 -6.47 -9.40
C THR A 84 -8.02 -5.25 -10.34
N ASN A 85 -7.33 -5.37 -11.47
CA ASN A 85 -7.50 -4.45 -12.59
C ASN A 85 -8.80 -4.82 -13.34
N SER A 86 -9.91 -4.16 -12.99
CA SER A 86 -11.21 -4.33 -13.66
C SER A 86 -11.20 -3.67 -15.05
N TRP A 87 -11.83 -4.36 -16.01
CA TRP A 87 -12.06 -3.87 -17.38
C TRP A 87 -13.48 -3.31 -17.58
N HIS A 88 -14.36 -3.47 -16.59
CA HIS A 88 -15.80 -3.19 -16.68
C HIS A 88 -16.25 -2.02 -15.81
N ASP A 89 -15.70 -1.92 -14.60
CA ASP A 89 -15.82 -0.74 -13.74
C ASP A 89 -14.68 0.21 -14.09
N GLU A 90 -14.81 1.51 -13.75
CA GLU A 90 -13.81 2.54 -14.05
C GLU A 90 -12.38 1.97 -13.98
N PRO A 91 -11.72 1.78 -15.14
CA PRO A 91 -10.57 0.91 -15.21
C PRO A 91 -9.46 1.48 -14.35
N ASN A 92 -8.76 0.57 -13.67
CA ASN A 92 -7.53 0.92 -12.95
C ASN A 92 -7.75 1.79 -11.70
N ILE A 93 -8.95 1.81 -11.09
CA ILE A 93 -9.14 2.53 -9.82
C ILE A 93 -8.46 1.82 -8.66
N TYR A 94 -8.56 0.51 -8.49
CA TYR A 94 -8.15 -0.14 -7.22
C TYR A 94 -6.92 -1.04 -7.33
N GLY A 95 -6.42 -1.23 -8.54
CA GLY A 95 -5.33 -2.17 -8.81
C GLY A 95 -4.00 -1.48 -9.14
N THR A 96 -3.15 -2.19 -9.87
CA THR A 96 -1.80 -1.70 -10.23
C THR A 96 -1.81 -0.99 -11.57
N PRO A 97 -0.91 -0.03 -11.80
CA PRO A 97 -1.01 0.86 -12.96
C PRO A 97 -0.92 0.10 -14.28
N LEU A 98 -1.84 0.38 -15.21
CA LEU A 98 -1.77 -0.11 -16.59
C LEU A 98 -0.78 0.73 -17.42
N SER A 99 -0.45 0.22 -18.61
CA SER A 99 0.44 0.93 -19.53
C SER A 99 -0.11 2.32 -19.88
N GLY A 100 0.71 3.36 -19.66
CA GLY A 100 0.33 4.75 -19.91
C GLY A 100 -0.26 5.47 -18.70
N ASP A 101 -0.46 4.79 -17.57
CA ASP A 101 -0.87 5.41 -16.32
C ASP A 101 0.22 6.36 -15.77
N SER A 102 -0.22 7.52 -15.28
CA SER A 102 0.65 8.56 -14.72
C SER A 102 1.48 8.10 -13.51
N THR A 103 1.00 7.09 -12.77
CA THR A 103 1.66 6.50 -11.60
C THR A 103 2.57 5.31 -11.96
N GLY A 104 2.59 4.88 -13.22
CA GLY A 104 3.42 3.77 -13.69
C GLY A 104 4.93 3.92 -13.42
N PRO A 105 5.55 5.11 -13.60
CA PRO A 105 6.94 5.33 -13.23
C PRO A 105 7.19 5.14 -11.72
N ASP A 106 6.28 5.61 -10.88
CA ASP A 106 6.37 5.47 -9.43
C ASP A 106 6.27 4.01 -8.97
N PHE A 107 5.33 3.24 -9.53
CA PHE A 107 5.22 1.81 -9.28
C PHE A 107 6.50 1.06 -9.65
N ARG A 108 7.12 1.45 -10.78
CA ARG A 108 8.39 0.87 -11.21
C ARG A 108 9.52 1.17 -10.24
N ASP A 109 9.60 2.41 -9.75
CA ASP A 109 10.61 2.78 -8.75
C ASP A 109 10.44 1.99 -7.45
N MET A 110 9.21 1.81 -6.96
CA MET A 110 8.93 0.93 -5.81
C MET A 110 9.39 -0.51 -6.09
N ARG A 111 9.01 -1.09 -7.24
CA ARG A 111 9.41 -2.45 -7.62
C ARG A 111 10.94 -2.64 -7.65
N GLU A 112 11.66 -1.66 -8.19
CA GLU A 112 13.11 -1.75 -8.44
C GLU A 112 13.95 -1.40 -7.21
N LYS A 113 13.49 -0.48 -6.37
CA LYS A 113 14.32 0.14 -5.32
C LYS A 113 13.68 0.11 -3.93
N GLY A 114 12.38 -0.16 -3.85
CA GLY A 114 11.61 -0.11 -2.62
C GLY A 114 11.92 -1.25 -1.65
N PHE A 115 11.38 -1.08 -0.44
CA PHE A 115 11.38 -2.08 0.62
C PHE A 115 10.51 -3.29 0.24
N ILE A 116 9.37 -3.06 -0.41
CA ILE A 116 8.47 -4.14 -0.85
C ILE A 116 9.10 -4.89 -2.04
N HIS A 117 9.13 -6.23 -1.95
CA HIS A 117 9.72 -7.09 -2.96
C HIS A 117 8.68 -7.84 -3.78
N PHE A 118 8.94 -7.92 -5.09
CA PHE A 118 8.17 -8.72 -6.04
C PHE A 118 8.79 -10.11 -6.18
N LEU A 119 8.02 -11.06 -6.73
CA LEU A 119 8.38 -12.48 -6.80
C LEU A 119 9.78 -12.75 -7.36
N ASP A 120 10.21 -12.00 -8.37
CA ASP A 120 11.53 -12.16 -9.00
C ASP A 120 12.71 -11.71 -8.13
N ARG A 121 12.42 -10.97 -7.05
CA ARG A 121 13.41 -10.46 -6.09
C ARG A 121 13.37 -11.19 -4.75
N MET A 122 12.41 -12.10 -4.55
CA MET A 122 12.32 -12.88 -3.32
C MET A 122 13.28 -14.09 -3.35
N PRO A 123 13.92 -14.42 -2.22
CA PRO A 123 14.63 -15.69 -2.09
C PRO A 123 13.65 -16.84 -2.29
N ARG A 124 14.10 -17.92 -2.94
CA ARG A 124 13.26 -19.10 -3.12
C ARG A 124 12.85 -19.65 -1.76
N ILE A 125 11.55 -19.69 -1.51
CA ILE A 125 10.97 -20.38 -0.37
C ILE A 125 11.20 -21.87 -0.64
N GLN A 126 12.02 -22.52 0.19
CA GLN A 126 12.30 -23.95 0.12
C GLN A 126 11.17 -24.76 0.77
#